data_AF-A0A960JKF4-F1
#
_entry.id   AF-A0A960JKF4-F1
#
_cell.length_a   1.000
_cell.length_b   1.000
_cell.length_c   1.000
_cell.angle_alpha   90.00
_cell.angle_beta   90.00
_cell.angle_gamma   90.00
#
_symmetry.space_group_name_H-M   'P 1'
#
loop_
_entity.id
_entity.type
_entity.pdbx_description
1 polymer ?
#
loop_
_entity_poly.entity_id
_entity_poly.type
_entity_poly.pdbx_seq_one_letter_code
_entity_poly.pdbx_strand_id
1 'polypeptide(L)'
;GLVEQLEERFRTGPRMGLVITPEGTRSKRDYWKSGFYRIARAADVPVAMGYIDWPNRTGGFGPSFRLSGDVTADMDKIRDLYDNVTGIRPQGQTSPRLREEDRQDEVDEAAE
;
A
#
# COMPACT_ATOMS: atom_id res chain seq x y z
N GLY A 1 -16.54 8.66 -8.96
CA GLY A 1 -16.04 8.87 -7.58
C GLY A 1 -14.63 9.45 -7.59
N LEU A 2 -13.95 9.50 -6.43
CA LEU A 2 -12.58 10.02 -6.31
C LEU A 2 -11.57 9.19 -7.12
N VAL A 3 -11.78 7.87 -7.19
CA VAL A 3 -10.90 6.96 -7.92
C VAL A 3 -10.90 7.29 -9.41
N GLU A 4 -12.08 7.46 -10.00
CA GLU A 4 -12.26 7.77 -11.43
C GLU A 4 -11.69 9.15 -11.79
N GLN A 5 -11.82 10.14 -10.90
CA GLN A 5 -11.20 11.46 -11.10
C GLN A 5 -9.67 11.39 -11.06
N LEU A 6 -9.10 10.55 -10.19
CA LEU A 6 -7.64 10.35 -10.11
C LEU A 6 -7.13 9.60 -11.34
N GLU A 7 -7.85 8.58 -11.80
CA GLU A 7 -7.53 7.82 -13.01
C GLU A 7 -7.43 8.75 -14.24
N GLU A 8 -8.43 9.59 -14.47
CA GLU A 8 -8.43 10.52 -15.60
C GLU A 8 -7.28 11.53 -15.53
N ARG A 9 -6.95 12.00 -14.32
CA ARG A 9 -5.81 12.91 -14.09
C ARG A 9 -4.46 12.24 -14.35
N PHE A 10 -4.28 10.99 -13.94
CA PHE A 10 -3.05 10.25 -14.23
C PHE A 10 -2.87 10.01 -15.74
N ARG A 11 -3.97 9.89 -16.49
CA ARG A 11 -3.94 9.64 -17.95
C ARG A 11 -3.70 10.89 -18.79
N THR A 12 -4.30 12.02 -18.41
CA THR A 12 -4.38 13.23 -19.27
C THR A 12 -3.64 14.45 -18.72
N GLY A 13 -3.22 14.40 -17.45
CA GLY A 13 -2.62 15.54 -16.76
C GLY A 13 -1.09 15.62 -16.88
N PRO A 14 -0.49 16.70 -16.38
CA PRO A 14 0.95 16.78 -16.16
C PRO A 14 1.42 15.68 -15.19
N ARG A 15 2.72 15.34 -15.23
CA ARG A 15 3.34 14.37 -14.32
C ARG A 15 2.96 14.70 -12.86
N MET A 16 2.23 13.79 -12.22
CA MET A 16 1.74 13.96 -10.84
C MET A 16 2.13 12.78 -9.97
N GLY A 17 2.35 13.06 -8.68
CA GLY A 17 2.50 12.05 -7.63
C GLY A 17 1.35 12.16 -6.64
N LEU A 18 0.81 11.03 -6.20
CA LEU A 18 -0.20 10.96 -5.15
C LEU A 18 0.37 10.22 -3.96
N VAL A 19 0.44 10.90 -2.81
CA VAL A 19 0.87 10.29 -1.55
C VAL A 19 -0.36 9.95 -0.72
N ILE A 20 -0.49 8.67 -0.36
CA ILE A 20 -1.57 8.17 0.47
C ILE A 20 -0.94 7.52 1.69
N THR A 21 -1.47 7.81 2.89
CA THR A 21 -1.16 7.07 4.11
C THR A 21 -2.23 5.98 4.33
N PRO A 22 -1.94 4.72 3.95
CA PRO A 22 -2.97 3.68 3.87
C PRO A 22 -3.46 3.21 5.24
N GLU A 23 -2.65 3.32 6.29
CA GLU A 23 -3.03 2.99 7.68
C GLU A 23 -4.22 3.85 8.16
N GLY A 24 -4.23 5.13 7.77
CA GLY A 24 -5.45 5.92 7.70
C GLY A 24 -6.30 6.03 8.96
N THR A 25 -5.74 6.28 10.16
CA THR A 25 -6.40 6.98 11.29
C THR A 25 -5.38 7.37 12.38
N ARG A 26 -5.74 8.26 13.32
CA ARG A 26 -4.96 8.56 14.55
C ARG A 26 -4.95 7.40 15.57
N SER A 27 -5.73 6.35 15.34
CA SER A 27 -5.84 5.15 16.18
C SER A 27 -5.44 3.89 15.39
N LYS A 28 -4.86 2.91 16.08
CA LYS A 28 -4.43 1.63 15.51
C LYS A 28 -5.60 0.87 14.89
N ARG A 29 -5.38 0.23 13.74
CA ARG A 29 -6.34 -0.60 13.01
C ARG A 29 -5.64 -1.88 12.58
N ASP A 30 -6.38 -2.97 12.40
CA ASP A 30 -5.79 -4.25 11.98
C ASP A 30 -5.52 -4.29 10.47
N TYR A 31 -6.16 -3.41 9.70
CA TYR A 31 -6.06 -3.37 8.24
C TYR A 31 -5.86 -1.94 7.73
N TRP A 32 -5.05 -1.85 6.68
CA TRP A 32 -4.92 -0.68 5.84
C TRP A 32 -6.15 -0.49 4.95
N LYS A 33 -6.37 0.75 4.52
CA LYS A 33 -7.41 1.08 3.54
C LYS A 33 -6.90 0.75 2.13
N SER A 34 -7.61 -0.10 1.40
CA SER A 34 -7.29 -0.53 0.03
C SER A 34 -7.45 0.53 -1.06
N GLY A 35 -7.74 1.79 -0.70
CA GLY A 35 -7.92 2.88 -1.68
C GLY A 35 -6.71 3.09 -2.58
N PHE A 36 -5.48 3.04 -2.02
CA PHE A 36 -4.25 3.18 -2.81
C PHE A 36 -4.11 2.05 -3.84
N TYR A 37 -4.41 0.81 -3.44
CA TYR A 37 -4.32 -0.38 -4.27
C TYR A 37 -5.29 -0.29 -5.45
N ARG A 38 -6.55 0.09 -5.18
CA ARG A 38 -7.58 0.28 -6.22
C ARG A 38 -7.23 1.39 -7.20
N ILE A 39 -6.74 2.54 -6.70
CA ILE A 39 -6.33 3.67 -7.56
C ILE A 39 -5.17 3.26 -8.45
N ALA A 40 -4.13 2.64 -7.89
CA ALA A 40 -2.94 2.24 -8.64
C ALA A 40 -3.26 1.21 -9.73
N ARG A 41 -4.12 0.23 -9.43
CA ARG A 41 -4.59 -0.76 -10.41
C ARG A 41 -5.49 -0.16 -11.48
N ALA A 42 -6.45 0.69 -11.11
CA ALA A 42 -7.37 1.31 -12.08
C ALA A 42 -6.65 2.27 -13.02
N ALA A 43 -5.70 3.05 -12.50
CA ALA A 43 -4.93 4.01 -13.29
C ALA A 43 -3.70 3.41 -13.99
N ASP A 44 -3.41 2.12 -13.78
CA ASP A 44 -2.20 1.44 -14.23
C ASP A 44 -0.93 2.29 -13.98
N VAL A 45 -0.73 2.67 -12.71
CA VAL A 45 0.45 3.45 -12.27
C VAL A 45 1.29 2.66 -11.28
N PRO A 46 2.63 2.81 -11.32
CA PRO A 46 3.48 2.19 -10.33
C PRO A 46 3.30 2.83 -8.95
N VAL A 47 3.50 2.04 -7.90
CA VAL A 47 3.54 2.50 -6.51
C VAL A 47 4.96 2.46 -5.99
N ALA A 48 5.31 3.37 -5.08
CA ALA A 48 6.56 3.35 -4.33
C ALA A 48 6.26 3.54 -2.85
N MET A 49 6.91 2.75 -1.99
CA MET A 49 6.69 2.80 -0.54
C MET A 49 7.56 3.88 0.09
N GLY A 50 6.93 4.93 0.62
CA GLY A 50 7.63 5.96 1.39
C GLY A 50 7.85 5.49 2.82
N TYR A 51 9.02 5.79 3.39
CA TYR A 51 9.35 5.39 4.76
C TYR A 51 10.17 6.44 5.50
N ILE A 52 10.10 6.36 6.84
CA ILE A 52 10.95 7.08 7.77
C ILE A 52 11.50 6.05 8.75
N ASP A 53 12.81 5.86 8.72
CA ASP A 53 13.53 4.98 9.63
C ASP A 53 14.22 5.82 10.71
N TRP A 54 13.57 5.87 11.88
CA TRP A 54 13.93 6.79 12.94
C TRP A 54 15.25 6.47 13.64
N PRO A 55 15.56 5.19 13.98
CA PRO A 55 16.87 4.82 14.52
C PRO A 55 18.05 5.31 13.68
N ASN A 56 17.97 5.13 12.35
CA ASN A 56 19.03 5.56 11.44
C ASN A 56 18.89 7.01 10.97
N ARG A 57 17.82 7.72 11.37
CA ARG A 57 17.51 9.09 10.93
C ARG A 57 17.46 9.24 9.41
N THR A 58 17.02 8.19 8.72
CA THR A 58 16.88 8.20 7.26
C THR A 58 15.42 8.16 6.87
N GLY A 59 15.14 8.61 5.65
CA GLY A 59 13.84 8.47 5.02
C GLY A 59 14.03 8.43 3.52
N GLY A 60 13.04 7.89 2.82
CA GLY A 60 13.15 7.72 1.38
C GLY A 60 11.94 7.04 0.79
N PHE A 61 12.11 6.65 -0.47
CA PHE A 61 11.15 5.84 -1.21
C PHE A 61 11.85 4.55 -1.61
N GLY A 62 11.18 3.42 -1.38
CA GLY A 62 11.59 2.14 -1.93
C GLY A 62 11.47 2.11 -3.47
N PRO A 63 11.88 1.00 -4.10
CA PRO A 63 11.71 0.82 -5.53
C PRO A 63 10.24 0.96 -5.93
N SER A 64 10.00 1.51 -7.11
CA SER A 64 8.65 1.56 -7.66
C SER A 64 8.32 0.25 -8.39
N PHE A 65 7.10 -0.23 -8.24
CA PHE A 65 6.63 -1.44 -8.89
C PHE A 65 5.15 -1.33 -9.27
N ARG A 66 4.72 -2.13 -10.25
CA ARG A 66 3.31 -2.27 -10.62
C ARG A 66 2.69 -3.39 -9.79
N LEU A 67 1.50 -3.15 -9.28
CA LEU A 67 0.70 -4.16 -8.58
C LEU A 67 0.25 -5.23 -9.59
N SER A 68 0.48 -6.49 -9.28
CA SER A 68 0.13 -7.65 -10.11
C SER A 68 -1.37 -7.93 -10.13
N GLY A 69 -2.08 -7.58 -9.06
CA GLY A 69 -3.50 -7.86 -8.89
C GLY A 69 -3.77 -9.04 -7.95
N ASP A 70 -2.78 -9.89 -7.72
CA ASP A 70 -2.76 -10.82 -6.60
C ASP A 70 -2.48 -10.02 -5.33
N VAL A 71 -3.53 -9.83 -4.52
CA VAL A 71 -3.48 -8.92 -3.38
C VAL A 71 -2.49 -9.44 -2.35
N THR A 72 -2.50 -10.74 -2.07
CA THR A 72 -1.60 -11.36 -1.10
C THR A 72 -0.15 -11.19 -1.53
N ALA A 73 0.19 -11.59 -2.76
CA ALA A 73 1.57 -11.48 -3.26
C ALA A 73 2.08 -10.04 -3.37
N ASP A 74 1.19 -9.08 -3.68
CA ASP A 74 1.56 -7.67 -3.72
C ASP A 74 1.75 -7.08 -2.31
N MET A 75 0.92 -7.47 -1.35
CA MET A 75 1.03 -7.03 0.04
C MET A 75 2.24 -7.65 0.75
N ASP A 76 2.63 -8.89 0.41
CA ASP A 76 3.89 -9.51 0.86
C ASP A 76 5.10 -8.67 0.45
N LYS A 77 5.18 -8.27 -0.82
CA LYS A 77 6.25 -7.38 -1.29
C LYS A 77 6.27 -6.05 -0.53
N ILE A 78 5.09 -5.52 -0.17
CA ILE A 78 5.00 -4.29 0.63
C ILE A 78 5.53 -4.53 2.04
N ARG A 79 5.19 -5.66 2.68
CA ARG A 79 5.69 -6.03 4.01
C ARG A 79 7.22 -6.14 4.00
N ASP A 80 7.79 -6.85 3.03
CA ASP A 80 9.24 -7.01 2.87
C ASP A 80 9.98 -5.66 2.80
N LEU A 81 9.38 -4.64 2.16
CA LEU A 81 9.95 -3.29 2.08
C LEU A 81 9.98 -2.56 3.42
N TYR A 82 9.09 -2.91 4.35
CA TYR A 82 9.00 -2.29 5.68
C TYR A 82 9.64 -3.12 6.79
N ASP A 83 10.07 -4.36 6.54
CA ASP A 83 10.66 -5.26 7.54
C ASP A 83 11.84 -4.67 8.32
N ASN A 84 12.67 -3.88 7.64
CA ASN A 84 13.84 -3.23 8.23
C ASN A 84 13.63 -1.75 8.57
N VAL A 85 12.37 -1.28 8.53
CA VAL A 85 12.02 0.11 8.80
C VAL A 85 11.38 0.21 10.19
N THR A 86 12.01 0.98 11.07
CA THR A 86 11.45 1.25 12.40
C THR A 86 10.96 2.69 12.50
N GLY A 87 9.65 2.86 12.69
CA GLY A 87 9.05 4.18 12.88
C GLY A 87 9.41 4.83 14.24
N ILE A 88 9.09 6.12 14.39
CA ILE A 88 9.33 6.89 15.63
C ILE A 88 8.63 6.27 16.85
N ARG A 89 7.47 5.62 16.63
CA ARG A 89 6.68 4.93 17.65
C ARG A 89 6.44 3.48 17.21
N PRO A 90 7.38 2.55 17.46
CA PRO A 90 7.29 1.17 16.98
C PRO A 90 6.02 0.45 17.43
N GLN A 91 5.55 0.73 18.65
CA GLN A 91 4.31 0.16 19.21
C GLN A 91 3.04 0.56 18.43
N GLY A 92 3.10 1.69 17.72
CA GLY A 92 2.03 2.19 16.86
C GLY A 92 2.08 1.64 15.43
N GLN A 93 3.12 0.89 15.07
CA GLN A 93 3.26 0.32 13.74
C GLN A 93 2.21 -0.78 13.53
N THR A 94 1.52 -0.68 12.40
CA THR A 94 0.56 -1.67 11.92
C THR A 94 1.20 -2.39 10.74
N SER A 95 1.18 -3.73 10.76
CA SER A 95 1.65 -4.51 9.60
C SER A 95 0.84 -4.13 8.36
N PRO A 96 1.48 -3.87 7.21
CA PRO A 96 0.78 -3.67 5.95
C PRO A 96 -0.11 -4.88 5.62
N ARG A 97 -1.42 -4.73 5.79
CA ARG A 97 -2.42 -5.78 5.51
C ARG A 97 -3.72 -5.20 4.99
N LEU A 98 -4.31 -5.80 3.97
CA LEU A 98 -5.62 -5.47 3.41
C LEU A 98 -6.66 -6.53 3.80
N ARG A 99 -7.92 -6.12 3.90
CA ARG A 99 -9.03 -7.05 4.19
C ARG A 99 -9.30 -8.02 3.04
N GLU A 100 -8.86 -7.63 1.84
CA GLU A 100 -8.98 -8.43 0.64
C GLU A 100 -8.10 -9.69 0.66
N GLU A 101 -7.03 -9.72 1.47
CA GLU A 101 -6.18 -10.91 1.67
C GLU A 101 -6.99 -12.05 2.33
N ASP A 102 -7.74 -11.76 3.39
CA ASP A 102 -8.53 -12.77 4.12
C ASP A 102 -9.59 -13.45 3.24
N ARG A 103 -10.14 -12.75 2.23
CA ARG A 103 -11.13 -13.35 1.32
C ARG A 103 -10.49 -14.24 0.26
N GLN A 104 -9.22 -14.02 -0.05
CA GLN A 104 -8.49 -14.83 -1.02
C GLN A 104 -8.14 -16.17 -0.38
N ASP A 105 -7.71 -16.16 0.89
CA ASP A 105 -7.46 -17.36 1.68
C ASP A 105 -8.69 -18.29 1.78
N GLU A 106 -9.88 -17.72 2.03
CA GLU A 106 -11.14 -18.49 2.08
C GLU A 106 -11.50 -19.16 0.74
N VAL A 107 -11.13 -18.54 -0.38
CA VAL A 107 -11.41 -19.08 -1.73
C VAL A 107 -10.40 -20.16 -2.09
N ASP A 108 -9.14 -19.98 -1.73
CA ASP A 108 -8.07 -20.95 -1.97
C ASP A 108 -8.28 -22.21 -1.11
N GLU A 109 -8.68 -22.08 0.16
CA GLU A 109 -9.00 -23.22 1.04
C GLU A 109 -10.25 -23.98 0.57
N ALA A 110 -11.21 -23.31 -0.06
CA ALA A 110 -12.38 -23.96 -0.65
C ALA A 110 -12.10 -24.67 -1.99
N ALA A 111 -10.92 -24.45 -2.58
CA ALA A 111 -10.50 -25.04 -3.85
C ALA A 111 -9.60 -26.28 -3.69
N GLU A 112 -9.14 -26.59 -2.47
CA GLU A 112 -8.47 -27.84 -2.08
C GLU A 112 -9.45 -28.96 -1.67
#